data_AF-A0A7X7VPL3-F1
#
_entry.id   AF-A0A7X7VPL3-F1
#
_cell.length_a   1.000
_cell.length_b   1.000
_cell.length_c   1.000
_cell.angle_alpha   90.00
_cell.angle_beta   90.00
_cell.angle_gamma   90.00
#
_symmetry.space_group_name_H-M   'P 1'
#
loop_
_entity.id
_entity.type
_entity.pdbx_description
1 polymer ?
#
loop_
_entity_poly.entity_id
_entity_poly.type
_entity_poly.pdbx_seq_one_letter_code
_entity_poly.pdbx_strand_id
1 'polypeptide(L)'
;TVVAVACGVGGDVMNDLKAGDSLETDPRDQFWGMVVGSVVGAVVASFLIIGMHEVYGSQAFGPNGLFVSVQATNVAAMAGGIPHIPAFVVGLVAGCVMALAGLPVMTLGLGVYLPFYLSSGAVLGAAVSLFLKRRHKADAAAAVAAKEARTQAVASGILGGESLVGVLIALVALAMTLAA
;
A
#
# COMPACT_ATOMS: atom_id res chain seq x y z
N THR A 1 -11.89 -7.56 16.31
CA THR A 1 -11.23 -6.38 15.71
C THR A 1 -9.82 -6.19 16.22
N VAL A 2 -9.57 -6.06 17.54
CA VAL A 2 -8.19 -5.85 18.08
C VAL A 2 -7.20 -6.93 17.60
N VAL A 3 -7.56 -8.21 17.69
CA VAL A 3 -6.71 -9.32 17.22
C VAL A 3 -6.47 -9.26 15.70
N ALA A 4 -7.50 -8.96 14.91
CA ALA A 4 -7.36 -8.86 13.45
C ALA A 4 -6.45 -7.70 13.04
N VAL A 5 -6.56 -6.55 13.72
CA VAL A 5 -5.69 -5.39 13.51
C VAL A 5 -4.25 -5.72 13.92
N ALA A 6 -4.05 -6.35 15.09
CA ALA A 6 -2.71 -6.74 15.54
C ALA A 6 -2.03 -7.74 14.59
N CYS A 7 -2.77 -8.74 14.09
CA CYS A 7 -2.25 -9.69 13.09
C CYS A 7 -1.94 -9.01 11.75
N GLY A 8 -2.79 -8.07 11.31
CA GLY A 8 -2.57 -7.31 10.07
C GLY A 8 -1.33 -6.44 10.15
N VAL A 9 -1.20 -5.64 11.22
CA VAL A 9 -0.02 -4.79 11.46
C VAL A 9 1.24 -5.65 11.66
N GLY A 10 1.13 -6.81 12.32
CA GLY A 10 2.26 -7.74 12.44
C GLY A 10 2.76 -8.26 11.09
N GLY A 11 1.85 -8.57 10.18
CA GLY A 11 2.19 -8.99 8.81
C GLY A 11 2.83 -7.86 7.99
N ASP A 12 2.33 -6.64 8.14
CA ASP A 12 2.89 -5.43 7.50
C ASP A 12 4.34 -5.18 7.95
N VAL A 13 4.58 -5.19 9.27
CA VAL A 13 5.92 -5.06 9.85
C VAL A 13 6.87 -6.15 9.35
N MET A 14 6.41 -7.39 9.22
CA MET A 14 7.22 -8.49 8.67
C MET A 14 7.61 -8.26 7.20
N ASN A 15 6.69 -7.75 6.38
CA ASN A 15 6.94 -7.44 4.98
C ASN A 15 7.92 -6.27 4.83
N ASP A 16 7.75 -5.24 5.65
CA ASP A 16 8.65 -4.09 5.66
C ASP A 16 10.05 -4.49 6.07
N LEU A 17 10.20 -5.27 7.16
CA LEU A 17 11.49 -5.78 7.58
C LEU A 17 12.13 -6.68 6.50
N LYS A 18 11.34 -7.46 5.77
CA LYS A 18 11.87 -8.26 4.66
C LYS A 18 12.32 -7.41 3.47
N ALA A 19 11.61 -6.33 3.18
CA ALA A 19 12.01 -5.36 2.18
C ALA A 19 13.28 -4.60 2.61
N GLY A 20 13.38 -4.20 3.88
CA GLY A 20 14.55 -3.55 4.47
C GLY A 20 15.79 -4.42 4.48
N ASP A 21 15.64 -5.71 4.79
CA ASP A 21 16.68 -6.75 4.66
C ASP A 21 17.20 -6.83 3.21
N SER A 22 16.30 -6.77 2.22
CA SER A 22 16.68 -6.78 0.80
C SER A 22 17.34 -5.48 0.33
N LEU A 23 17.18 -4.38 1.08
CA LEU A 23 17.73 -3.05 0.81
C LEU A 23 18.91 -2.70 1.73
N GLU A 24 19.42 -3.67 2.50
CA GLU A 24 20.53 -3.51 3.46
C GLU A 24 20.30 -2.36 4.47
N THR A 25 19.04 -2.12 4.85
CA THR A 25 18.65 -1.09 5.83
C THR A 25 18.83 -1.59 7.26
N ASP A 26 19.27 -0.72 8.18
CA ASP A 26 19.37 -1.10 9.60
C ASP A 26 17.97 -1.36 10.19
N PRO A 27 17.70 -2.56 10.72
CA PRO A 27 16.38 -2.92 11.24
C PRO A 27 15.95 -2.06 12.43
N ARG A 28 16.88 -1.48 13.20
CA ARG A 28 16.55 -0.64 14.36
C ARG A 28 15.97 0.70 13.91
N ASP A 29 16.59 1.31 12.92
CA ASP A 29 16.14 2.59 12.37
C ASP A 29 14.81 2.41 11.64
N GLN A 30 14.66 1.30 10.92
CA GLN A 30 13.40 0.96 10.25
C GLN A 30 12.26 0.75 11.26
N PHE A 31 12.50 0.04 12.37
CA PHE A 31 11.51 -0.16 13.41
C PHE A 31 11.04 1.15 14.02
N TRP A 32 11.97 2.04 14.39
CA TRP A 32 11.61 3.35 14.93
C TRP A 32 10.86 4.21 13.92
N GLY A 33 11.25 4.15 12.64
CA GLY A 33 10.51 4.78 11.54
C GLY A 33 9.05 4.31 11.45
N MET A 34 8.81 3.00 11.51
CA MET A 34 7.48 2.41 11.49
C MET A 34 6.65 2.79 12.74
N VAL A 35 7.26 2.81 13.92
CA VAL A 35 6.57 3.20 15.17
C VAL A 35 6.15 4.66 15.13
N VAL A 36 7.06 5.57 14.78
CA VAL A 36 6.73 7.00 14.69
C VAL A 36 5.70 7.25 13.60
N GLY A 37 5.90 6.65 12.41
CA GLY A 37 4.99 6.78 11.28
C GLY A 37 3.59 6.26 11.58
N SER A 38 3.46 5.11 12.25
CA SER A 38 2.16 4.54 12.62
C SER A 38 1.42 5.36 13.66
N VAL A 39 2.11 5.91 14.68
CA VAL A 39 1.50 6.77 15.69
C VAL A 39 1.02 8.09 15.08
N VAL A 40 1.89 8.78 14.34
CA VAL A 40 1.54 10.06 13.69
C VAL A 40 0.46 9.84 12.64
N GLY A 41 0.60 8.81 11.81
CA GLY A 41 -0.35 8.44 10.78
C GLY A 41 -1.73 8.10 11.34
N ALA A 42 -1.81 7.34 12.44
CA ALA A 42 -3.08 7.01 13.09
C ALA A 42 -3.81 8.26 13.59
N VAL A 43 -3.09 9.21 14.19
CA VAL A 43 -3.67 10.47 14.66
C VAL A 43 -4.17 11.31 13.49
N VAL A 44 -3.31 11.57 12.50
CA VAL A 44 -3.65 12.42 11.34
C VAL A 44 -4.79 11.81 10.52
N ALA A 45 -4.74 10.50 10.23
CA ALA A 45 -5.78 9.82 9.48
C ALA A 45 -7.14 9.83 10.21
N SER A 46 -7.14 9.67 11.54
CA SER A 46 -8.37 9.72 12.33
C SER A 46 -9.04 11.11 12.24
N PHE A 47 -8.26 12.18 12.39
CA PHE A 47 -8.78 13.55 12.23
C PHE A 47 -9.33 13.80 10.83
N LEU A 48 -8.64 13.34 9.78
CA LEU A 48 -9.07 13.50 8.40
C LEU A 48 -10.38 12.77 8.12
N ILE A 49 -10.51 11.51 8.55
CA ILE A 49 -11.72 10.72 8.31
C ILE A 49 -12.93 11.33 9.03
N ILE A 50 -12.75 11.79 10.28
CA ILE A 50 -13.82 12.47 11.02
C ILE A 50 -14.23 13.77 10.31
N GLY A 51 -13.26 14.59 9.91
CA GLY A 51 -13.54 15.84 9.20
C GLY A 51 -14.23 15.61 7.86
N MET A 52 -13.75 14.66 7.05
CA MET A 52 -14.41 14.33 5.78
C MET A 52 -15.81 13.75 5.98
N HIS A 53 -16.05 13.00 7.06
CA HIS A 53 -17.39 12.51 7.39
C HIS A 53 -18.37 13.66 7.69
N GLU A 54 -17.92 14.73 8.37
CA GLU A 54 -18.74 15.92 8.60
C GLU A 54 -19.03 16.69 7.30
N VAL A 55 -18.06 16.77 6.38
CA VAL A 55 -18.19 17.54 5.13
C VAL A 55 -19.01 16.84 4.06
N TYR A 56 -18.72 15.55 3.82
CA TYR A 56 -19.27 14.80 2.69
C TYR A 56 -20.36 13.79 3.08
N GLY A 57 -20.54 13.55 4.39
CA GLY A 57 -21.47 12.56 4.90
C GLY A 57 -21.03 11.11 4.66
N SER A 58 -21.71 10.16 5.31
CA SER A 58 -21.37 8.74 5.28
C SER A 58 -21.51 8.07 3.91
N GLN A 59 -22.27 8.65 2.98
CA GLN A 59 -22.51 8.08 1.64
C GLN A 59 -21.41 8.41 0.62
N ALA A 60 -20.50 9.32 0.95
CA ALA A 60 -19.40 9.68 0.04
C ALA A 60 -18.31 8.60 -0.04
N PHE A 61 -18.28 7.66 0.90
CA PHE A 61 -17.27 6.60 1.00
C PHE A 61 -17.84 5.26 0.57
N GLY A 62 -17.14 4.56 -0.33
CA GLY A 62 -17.48 3.21 -0.73
C GLY A 62 -17.26 2.95 -2.22
N PRO A 63 -17.52 1.72 -2.69
CA PRO A 63 -17.25 1.34 -4.09
C PRO A 63 -18.06 2.13 -5.11
N ASN A 64 -19.19 2.73 -4.71
CA ASN A 64 -20.03 3.60 -5.53
C ASN A 64 -20.06 5.06 -5.04
N GLY A 65 -19.19 5.44 -4.10
CA GLY A 65 -19.12 6.78 -3.53
C GLY A 65 -18.19 7.71 -4.31
N LEU A 66 -18.14 8.98 -3.92
CA LEU A 66 -17.19 9.97 -4.44
C LEU A 66 -15.73 9.57 -4.16
N PHE A 67 -15.49 8.86 -3.05
CA PHE A 67 -14.20 8.33 -2.66
C PHE A 67 -14.19 6.81 -2.74
N VAL A 68 -13.80 6.28 -3.91
CA VAL A 68 -13.66 4.84 -4.15
C VAL A 68 -12.44 4.31 -3.40
N SER A 69 -12.69 3.59 -2.30
CA SER A 69 -11.65 3.03 -1.43
C SER A 69 -11.71 1.50 -1.42
N VAL A 70 -11.06 0.89 -2.43
CA VAL A 70 -11.01 -0.59 -2.56
C VAL A 70 -10.39 -1.24 -1.33
N GLN A 71 -9.30 -0.64 -0.81
CA GLN A 71 -8.62 -1.11 0.40
C GLN A 71 -9.56 -1.10 1.62
N ALA A 72 -10.24 0.01 1.88
CA ALA A 72 -11.14 0.13 3.02
C ALA A 72 -12.37 -0.77 2.89
N THR A 73 -12.91 -0.91 1.67
CA THR A 73 -14.06 -1.79 1.38
C THR A 73 -13.74 -3.25 1.65
N ASN A 74 -12.56 -3.72 1.24
CA ASN A 74 -12.15 -5.11 1.46
C ASN A 74 -11.84 -5.39 2.93
N VAL A 75 -11.19 -4.46 3.65
CA VAL A 75 -10.98 -4.56 5.10
C VAL A 75 -12.32 -4.58 5.85
N ALA A 76 -13.27 -3.73 5.45
CA ALA A 76 -14.62 -3.70 6.03
C ALA A 76 -15.38 -5.01 5.78
N ALA A 77 -15.27 -5.57 4.56
CA ALA A 77 -15.85 -6.87 4.24
C ALA A 77 -15.27 -7.98 5.14
N MET A 78 -13.95 -7.99 5.36
CA MET A 78 -13.28 -8.95 6.25
C MET A 78 -13.65 -8.76 7.73
N ALA A 79 -13.88 -7.52 8.17
CA ALA A 79 -14.35 -7.22 9.53
C ALA A 79 -15.79 -7.73 9.77
N GLY A 80 -16.62 -7.76 8.72
CA GLY A 80 -17.95 -8.38 8.73
C GLY A 80 -17.93 -9.91 8.70
N GLY A 81 -16.76 -10.53 8.52
CA GLY A 81 -16.55 -11.98 8.45
C GLY A 81 -15.84 -12.40 7.16
N ILE A 82 -15.43 -13.67 7.08
CA ILE A 82 -14.83 -14.21 5.85
C ILE A 82 -15.97 -14.58 4.89
N PRO A 83 -16.13 -13.88 3.75
CA PRO A 83 -17.29 -14.07 2.87
C PRO A 83 -17.31 -15.47 2.22
N HIS A 84 -16.14 -16.08 2.00
CA HIS A 84 -16.04 -17.41 1.40
C HIS A 84 -14.87 -18.22 1.99
N ILE A 85 -15.13 -18.93 3.09
CA ILE A 85 -14.15 -19.75 3.82
C ILE A 85 -13.40 -20.75 2.91
N PRO A 86 -14.05 -21.48 1.98
CA PRO A 86 -13.32 -22.41 1.11
C PRO A 86 -12.30 -21.71 0.20
N ALA A 87 -12.62 -20.52 -0.29
CA ALA A 87 -11.70 -19.76 -1.15
C ALA A 87 -10.53 -19.20 -0.33
N PHE A 88 -10.79 -18.80 0.91
CA PHE A 88 -9.73 -18.40 1.85
C PHE A 88 -8.76 -19.55 2.11
N VAL A 89 -9.26 -20.76 2.39
CA VAL A 89 -8.40 -21.93 2.65
C VAL A 89 -7.59 -22.31 1.40
N VAL A 90 -8.21 -22.31 0.21
CA VAL A 90 -7.50 -22.56 -1.05
C VAL A 90 -6.41 -21.52 -1.30
N GLY A 91 -6.72 -20.24 -1.10
CA GLY A 91 -5.76 -19.14 -1.21
C GLY A 91 -4.61 -19.26 -0.21
N LEU A 92 -4.90 -19.65 1.04
CA LEU A 92 -3.90 -19.89 2.08
C LEU A 92 -2.96 -21.04 1.70
N VAL A 93 -3.51 -22.19 1.29
CA VAL A 93 -2.71 -23.35 0.88
C VAL A 93 -1.88 -23.04 -0.35
N ALA A 94 -2.48 -22.40 -1.37
CA ALA A 94 -1.76 -21.97 -2.57
C ALA A 94 -0.63 -20.99 -2.23
N GLY A 95 -0.90 -20.00 -1.37
CA GLY A 95 0.10 -19.04 -0.90
C GLY A 95 1.24 -19.72 -0.14
N CYS A 96 0.96 -20.66 0.75
CA CYS A 96 1.97 -21.44 1.46
C CYS A 96 2.84 -22.26 0.50
N VAL A 97 2.22 -22.94 -0.47
CA VAL A 97 2.96 -23.71 -1.49
C VAL A 97 3.86 -22.79 -2.33
N MET A 98 3.34 -21.64 -2.76
CA MET A 98 4.13 -20.66 -3.52
C MET A 98 5.27 -20.08 -2.68
N ALA A 99 5.06 -19.84 -1.38
CA ALA A 99 6.09 -19.34 -0.47
C ALA A 99 7.22 -20.37 -0.30
N LEU A 100 6.87 -21.66 -0.15
CA LEU A 100 7.85 -22.75 -0.09
C LEU A 100 8.60 -22.94 -1.41
N ALA A 101 7.97 -22.63 -2.54
CA ALA A 101 8.59 -22.63 -3.86
C ALA A 101 9.47 -21.39 -4.14
N GLY A 102 9.58 -20.45 -3.19
CA GLY A 102 10.36 -19.22 -3.35
C GLY A 102 9.75 -18.22 -4.35
N LEU A 103 8.46 -18.36 -4.68
CA LEU A 103 7.76 -17.43 -5.56
C LEU A 103 7.40 -16.14 -4.81
N PRO A 104 7.33 -14.98 -5.49
CA PRO A 104 6.96 -13.69 -4.88
C PRO A 104 5.45 -13.63 -4.58
N VAL A 105 5.03 -14.33 -3.53
CA VAL A 105 3.61 -14.48 -3.13
C VAL A 105 2.95 -13.14 -2.85
N MET A 106 3.67 -12.19 -2.23
CA MET A 106 3.15 -10.86 -1.91
C MET A 106 2.78 -10.07 -3.16
N THR A 107 3.65 -10.08 -4.17
CA THR A 107 3.41 -9.39 -5.44
C THR A 107 2.26 -10.02 -6.22
N LEU A 108 2.15 -11.34 -6.20
CA LEU A 108 1.05 -12.07 -6.82
C LEU A 108 -0.29 -11.81 -6.12
N GLY A 109 -0.31 -11.82 -4.79
CA GLY A 109 -1.51 -11.51 -3.99
C GLY A 109 -2.03 -10.10 -4.26
N LEU A 110 -1.14 -9.11 -4.29
CA LEU A 110 -1.46 -7.73 -4.67
C LEU A 110 -2.06 -7.62 -6.08
N GLY A 111 -1.51 -8.37 -7.04
CA GLY A 111 -1.99 -8.38 -8.43
C GLY A 111 -3.41 -8.96 -8.59
N VAL A 112 -3.79 -9.93 -7.75
CA VAL A 112 -5.15 -10.51 -7.74
C VAL A 112 -6.14 -9.61 -6.98
N TYR A 113 -5.65 -8.89 -5.98
CA TYR A 113 -6.48 -8.05 -5.10
C TYR A 113 -6.90 -6.72 -5.73
N LEU A 114 -6.10 -6.16 -6.64
CA LEU A 114 -6.30 -4.80 -7.15
C LEU A 114 -7.02 -4.79 -8.51
N PRO A 115 -8.06 -3.96 -8.71
CA PRO A 115 -8.74 -3.83 -10.00
C PRO A 115 -7.76 -3.47 -11.11
N PHE A 116 -7.95 -4.06 -12.30
CA PHE A 116 -7.06 -3.86 -13.45
C PHE A 116 -6.76 -2.38 -13.77
N TYR A 117 -7.72 -1.48 -13.54
CA TYR A 117 -7.56 -0.05 -13.77
C TYR A 117 -6.60 0.61 -12.76
N LEU A 118 -6.58 0.17 -11.50
CA LEU A 118 -5.63 0.60 -10.48
C LEU A 118 -4.24 -0.04 -10.68
N SER A 119 -4.19 -1.29 -11.15
CA SER A 119 -2.92 -1.97 -11.51
C SER A 119 -2.32 -1.47 -12.82
N SER A 120 -3.05 -0.76 -13.67
CA SER A 120 -2.55 -0.29 -14.97
C SER A 120 -1.33 0.65 -14.84
N GLY A 121 -1.33 1.53 -13.83
CA GLY A 121 -0.18 2.39 -13.50
C GLY A 121 1.03 1.57 -13.04
N ALA A 122 0.82 0.53 -12.24
CA ALA A 122 1.88 -0.40 -11.82
C ALA A 122 2.43 -1.22 -13.00
N VAL A 123 1.57 -1.65 -13.94
CA VAL A 123 1.97 -2.34 -15.18
C VAL A 123 2.79 -1.42 -16.08
N LEU A 124 2.42 -0.15 -16.21
CA LEU A 124 3.23 0.85 -16.93
C LEU A 124 4.61 1.03 -16.27
N GLY A 125 4.65 1.17 -14.94
CA GLY A 125 5.91 1.24 -14.19
C GLY A 125 6.79 0.00 -14.38
N ALA A 126 6.19 -1.19 -14.33
CA ALA A 126 6.88 -2.46 -14.57
C ALA A 126 7.39 -2.58 -16.03
N ALA A 127 6.61 -2.12 -17.01
CA ALA A 127 7.00 -2.11 -18.41
C ALA A 127 8.19 -1.17 -18.67
N VAL A 128 8.19 0.01 -18.06
CA VAL A 128 9.31 0.97 -18.13
C VAL A 128 10.57 0.38 -17.48
N SER A 129 10.45 -0.23 -16.30
CA SER A 129 11.56 -0.90 -15.62
C SER A 129 12.14 -2.04 -16.48
N LEU A 130 11.29 -2.86 -17.09
CA LEU A 130 11.73 -3.95 -17.98
C LEU A 130 12.43 -3.44 -19.24
N PHE A 131 11.95 -2.32 -19.80
CA PHE A 131 12.57 -1.67 -20.95
C PHE A 131 13.97 -1.13 -20.62
N LEU A 132 14.12 -0.49 -19.46
CA LEU A 132 15.41 0.00 -18.95
C LEU A 132 16.39 -1.16 -18.68
N LYS A 133 15.93 -2.24 -18.05
CA LYS A 133 16.72 -3.48 -17.84
C LYS A 133 17.23 -4.10 -19.14
N ARG A 134 16.40 -4.07 -20.20
CA ARG A 134 16.79 -4.58 -21.52
C ARG A 134 17.81 -3.68 -22.23
N ARG A 135 17.76 -2.36 -22.02
CA ARG A 135 18.70 -1.38 -22.61
C ARG A 135 20.06 -1.35 -21.92
N HIS A 136 20.14 -1.62 -20.62
CA HIS A 136 21.35 -1.48 -19.81
C HIS A 136 22.04 -2.81 -19.45
N LYS A 137 21.98 -3.82 -20.33
CA LYS A 137 22.68 -5.10 -20.13
C LYS A 137 24.22 -5.00 -20.16
N ALA A 138 24.79 -3.87 -20.57
CA ALA A 138 26.23 -3.69 -20.79
C ALA A 138 26.96 -2.86 -19.70
N ASP A 139 26.22 -2.26 -18.76
CA ASP A 139 26.82 -1.46 -17.67
C ASP A 139 27.10 -2.34 -16.43
N ALA A 140 28.16 -2.00 -15.69
CA ALA A 140 28.53 -2.71 -14.46
C ALA A 140 27.32 -2.78 -13.49
N ALA A 141 27.03 -3.98 -12.96
CA ALA A 141 25.84 -4.30 -12.18
C ALA A 141 25.55 -3.30 -11.03
N ALA A 142 26.58 -2.73 -10.42
CA ALA A 142 26.47 -1.72 -9.36
C ALA A 142 25.91 -0.37 -9.84
N ALA A 143 26.25 0.08 -11.05
CA ALA A 143 25.76 1.34 -11.62
C ALA A 143 24.29 1.25 -12.05
N VAL A 144 23.86 0.06 -12.48
CA VAL A 144 22.46 -0.25 -12.81
C VAL A 144 21.62 -0.28 -11.54
N ALA A 145 22.09 -0.96 -10.49
CA ALA A 145 21.40 -1.03 -9.19
C ALA A 145 21.19 0.36 -8.55
N ALA A 146 22.21 1.22 -8.56
CA ALA A 146 22.09 2.58 -8.02
C ALA A 146 21.10 3.46 -8.81
N LYS A 147 21.05 3.32 -10.14
CA LYS A 147 20.03 4.00 -10.96
C LYS A 147 18.64 3.45 -10.70
N GLU A 148 18.47 2.14 -10.59
CA GLU A 148 17.17 1.52 -10.28
C GLU A 148 16.63 1.98 -8.92
N ALA A 149 17.45 1.98 -7.87
CA ALA A 149 17.07 2.49 -6.56
C ALA A 149 16.61 3.97 -6.62
N ARG A 150 17.33 4.82 -7.37
CA ARG A 150 16.95 6.21 -7.58
C ARG A 150 15.64 6.35 -8.36
N THR A 151 15.44 5.51 -9.38
CA THR A 151 14.23 5.55 -10.20
C THR A 151 13.02 5.07 -9.41
N GLN A 152 13.20 4.04 -8.57
CA GLN A 152 12.18 3.54 -7.65
C GLN A 152 11.85 4.56 -6.55
N ALA A 153 12.85 5.25 -6.00
CA ALA A 153 12.62 6.32 -5.02
C ALA A 153 11.83 7.49 -5.63
N VAL A 154 12.13 7.88 -6.88
CA VAL A 154 11.36 8.93 -7.58
C VAL A 154 9.93 8.45 -7.88
N ALA A 155 9.76 7.22 -8.36
CA ALA A 155 8.43 6.67 -8.63
C ALA A 155 7.58 6.56 -7.36
N SER A 156 8.17 6.06 -6.26
CA SER A 156 7.54 6.00 -4.94
C SER A 156 7.23 7.40 -4.39
N GLY A 157 8.09 8.39 -4.67
CA GLY A 157 7.87 9.79 -4.29
C GLY A 157 6.72 10.44 -5.06
N ILE A 158 6.56 10.15 -6.35
CA ILE A 158 5.42 10.62 -7.15
C ILE A 158 4.11 9.98 -6.66
N LEU A 159 4.13 8.67 -6.41
CA LEU A 159 2.97 7.91 -5.94
C LEU A 159 2.56 8.32 -4.51
N GLY A 160 3.53 8.51 -3.62
CA GLY A 160 3.29 9.09 -2.29
C GLY A 160 2.87 10.56 -2.35
N GLY A 161 3.38 11.32 -3.31
CA GLY A 161 3.02 12.72 -3.55
C GLY A 161 1.56 12.91 -3.91
N GLU A 162 0.98 12.03 -4.73
CA GLU A 162 -0.46 12.03 -5.03
C GLU A 162 -1.31 11.90 -3.75
N SER A 163 -0.93 10.98 -2.85
CA SER A 163 -1.62 10.83 -1.56
C SER A 163 -1.49 12.06 -0.67
N LEU A 164 -0.32 12.70 -0.61
CA LEU A 164 -0.12 13.93 0.15
C LEU A 164 -0.96 15.09 -0.38
N VAL A 165 -1.06 15.23 -1.72
CA VAL A 165 -1.93 16.22 -2.35
C VAL A 165 -3.41 15.94 -2.01
N GLY A 166 -3.83 14.68 -2.03
CA GLY A 166 -5.17 14.28 -1.59
C GLY A 166 -5.47 14.68 -0.13
N VAL A 167 -4.51 14.48 0.77
CA VAL A 167 -4.61 14.91 2.18
C VAL A 167 -4.72 16.44 2.29
N LEU A 168 -3.91 17.18 1.54
CA LEU A 168 -3.95 18.65 1.54
C LEU A 168 -5.30 19.17 1.02
N ILE A 169 -5.83 18.59 -0.06
CA ILE A 169 -7.14 18.94 -0.60
C ILE A 169 -8.23 18.66 0.45
N ALA A 170 -8.17 17.52 1.14
CA ALA A 170 -9.12 17.18 2.20
C ALA A 170 -9.05 18.18 3.37
N LEU A 171 -7.85 18.59 3.79
CA LEU A 171 -7.68 19.61 4.84
C LEU A 171 -8.20 20.98 4.42
N VAL A 172 -7.95 21.40 3.18
CA VAL A 172 -8.45 22.68 2.64
C VAL A 172 -9.97 22.66 2.53
N ALA A 173 -10.55 21.56 2.07
CA ALA A 173 -12.00 21.38 2.02
C ALA A 173 -12.62 21.47 3.42
N LEU A 174 -12.04 20.78 4.40
CA LEU A 174 -12.47 20.82 5.80
C LEU A 174 -12.39 22.23 6.41
N ALA A 175 -11.30 22.96 6.15
CA ALA A 175 -11.13 24.32 6.62
C ALA A 175 -12.15 25.29 6.00
N MET A 176 -12.48 25.13 4.71
CA MET A 176 -13.50 25.96 4.05
C MET A 176 -14.91 25.70 4.59
N THR A 177 -15.25 24.45 4.93
CA THR A 177 -16.55 24.14 5.55
C THR A 177 -16.67 24.59 7.00
N LEU A 178 -15.59 24.62 7.77
CA LEU A 178 -15.61 25.14 9.15
C LEU A 178 -15.67 26.68 9.20
N ALA A 179 -15.32 27.34 8.11
CA ALA A 179 -15.36 28.80 7.98
C ALA A 179 -16.68 29.34 7.40
N ALA A 180 -17.58 28.46 6.94
CA ALA A 180 -18.91 28.77 6.40
C ALA A 180 -19.99 28.60 7.46
#